data_AF-A0A6I6G6A1-F1
#
_entry.id   AF-A0A6I6G6A1-F1
#
_cell.length_a   1.000
_cell.length_b   1.000
_cell.length_c   1.000
_cell.angle_alpha   90.00
_cell.angle_beta   90.00
_cell.angle_gamma   90.00
#
_symmetry.space_group_name_H-M   'P 1'
#
loop_
_entity.id
_entity.type
_entity.pdbx_description
1 polymer ?
#
loop_
_entity_poly.entity_id
_entity_poly.type
_entity_poly.pdbx_seq_one_letter_code
_entity_poly.pdbx_strand_id
1 'polypeptide(L)'
;MYFTVPYQAAGEQEIRIASWDDKNDIKLERYSNGQWIELRNYSLNKMQAADWVGRNFSNATFNTVFRITCTPGKRVSVFEGNWFETGSPGTSDMGTMVSAENGTTSGTRFLTYMAPPGNEANVINPFTGKAFGQRLTHLYIFAKEGATVTVKDAYSNGAELKRSFTIGAERYYDFYLTETEWKNIYNGTATNVGPERPYLLVETDKPVAVMNTNFNDNWMLYTGSSLTQAFTQNSEVSQSTAIPADTVTVTSTINTGSGVDKPTIEVIVQDGLKVVESTITNPDSTIHKGTITEEATKLW
;
A
#
# COMPACT_ATOMS: atom_id res chain seq x y z
N MET A 1 6.82 -10.92 -3.82
CA MET A 1 5.38 -10.61 -3.86
C MET A 1 4.82 -10.95 -5.23
N TYR A 2 3.60 -11.48 -5.31
CA TYR A 2 2.90 -11.81 -6.56
C TYR A 2 1.62 -10.97 -6.68
N PHE A 3 1.31 -10.47 -7.87
CA PHE A 3 0.15 -9.59 -8.12
C PHE A 3 -0.26 -9.60 -9.60
N THR A 4 -1.42 -9.00 -9.92
CA THR A 4 -1.98 -8.91 -11.28
C THR A 4 -2.40 -7.49 -11.57
N VAL A 5 -1.93 -6.90 -12.66
CA VAL A 5 -2.20 -5.50 -12.98
C VAL A 5 -3.38 -5.38 -13.96
N PRO A 6 -4.45 -4.64 -13.63
CA PRO A 6 -5.55 -4.42 -14.55
C PRO A 6 -5.12 -3.63 -15.78
N TYR A 7 -5.82 -3.82 -16.89
CA TYR A 7 -5.66 -3.01 -18.11
C TYR A 7 -6.92 -3.06 -18.96
N GLN A 8 -7.11 -2.03 -19.79
CA GLN A 8 -8.22 -1.93 -20.74
C GLN A 8 -7.74 -2.02 -22.18
N ALA A 9 -6.62 -1.37 -22.51
CA ALA A 9 -5.98 -1.46 -23.82
C ALA A 9 -4.46 -1.67 -23.75
N ALA A 10 -3.84 -1.80 -24.92
CA ALA A 10 -2.39 -2.01 -25.06
C ALA A 10 -1.60 -0.82 -24.48
N GLY A 11 -0.60 -1.11 -23.66
CA GLY A 11 0.25 -0.14 -22.98
C GLY A 11 -0.31 0.41 -21.66
N GLU A 12 -1.54 0.07 -21.29
CA GLU A 12 -2.23 0.60 -20.11
C GLU A 12 -2.07 -0.33 -18.89
N GLN A 13 -0.85 -0.81 -18.64
CA GLN A 13 -0.48 -1.46 -17.39
C GLN A 13 0.63 -0.65 -16.73
N GLU A 14 0.43 -0.28 -15.48
CA GLU A 14 1.34 0.60 -14.77
C GLU A 14 1.65 0.03 -13.38
N ILE A 15 2.94 -0.06 -13.07
CA ILE A 15 3.47 -0.59 -11.81
C ILE A 15 4.41 0.46 -11.25
N ARG A 16 4.17 0.83 -9.99
CA ARG A 16 4.97 1.78 -9.24
C ARG A 16 5.58 1.07 -8.05
N ILE A 17 6.85 1.30 -7.81
CA ILE A 17 7.63 0.61 -6.80
C ILE A 17 8.30 1.65 -5.93
N ALA A 18 8.08 1.60 -4.61
CA ALA A 18 8.78 2.42 -3.63
C ALA A 18 9.75 1.53 -2.83
N SER A 19 11.00 1.96 -2.67
CA SER A 19 11.96 1.30 -1.79
C SER A 19 12.01 1.95 -0.40
N TRP A 20 11.97 1.12 0.64
CA TRP A 20 12.05 1.57 2.03
C TRP A 20 13.44 1.42 2.66
N ASP A 21 14.39 0.87 1.90
CA ASP A 21 15.74 0.56 2.34
C ASP A 21 16.78 1.00 1.28
N ASP A 22 18.00 1.33 1.73
CA ASP A 22 19.09 1.78 0.85
C ASP A 22 19.71 0.64 0.05
N LYS A 23 20.25 0.97 -1.14
CA LYS A 23 20.93 0.02 -2.04
C LYS A 23 20.10 -1.24 -2.34
N ASN A 24 18.81 -1.07 -2.60
CA ASN A 24 17.88 -2.16 -2.81
C ASN A 24 17.81 -2.50 -4.30
N ASP A 25 18.28 -3.70 -4.65
CA ASP A 25 18.20 -4.21 -6.01
C ASP A 25 16.88 -4.94 -6.20
N ILE A 26 16.04 -4.43 -7.09
CA ILE A 26 14.66 -4.85 -7.28
C ILE A 26 14.50 -5.40 -8.69
N LYS A 27 13.84 -6.56 -8.80
CA LYS A 27 13.48 -7.17 -10.09
C LYS A 27 11.97 -7.23 -10.24
N LEU A 28 11.48 -6.72 -11.36
CA LEU A 28 10.11 -6.88 -11.82
C LEU A 28 10.10 -7.94 -12.93
N GLU A 29 9.30 -8.98 -12.71
CA GLU A 29 9.18 -10.13 -13.61
C GLU A 29 7.72 -10.41 -13.92
N ARG A 30 7.46 -11.07 -15.05
CA ARG A 30 6.16 -11.63 -15.39
C ARG A 30 6.24 -13.14 -15.59
N TYR A 31 5.16 -13.83 -15.27
CA TYR A 31 5.06 -15.26 -15.56
C TYR A 31 4.67 -15.51 -17.01
N SER A 32 5.25 -16.52 -17.65
CA SER A 32 4.89 -16.95 -19.01
C SER A 32 5.37 -18.39 -19.23
N ASN A 33 4.45 -19.30 -19.57
CA ASN A 33 4.78 -20.68 -19.97
C ASN A 33 5.77 -21.40 -19.03
N GLY A 34 5.53 -21.37 -17.72
CA GLY A 34 6.39 -22.06 -16.76
C GLY A 34 7.62 -21.27 -16.31
N GLN A 35 7.88 -20.08 -16.88
CA GLN A 35 9.09 -19.31 -16.66
C GLN A 35 8.78 -17.91 -16.13
N TRP A 36 9.69 -17.38 -15.33
CA TRP A 36 9.71 -15.96 -14.94
C TRP A 36 10.57 -15.20 -15.95
N ILE A 37 9.96 -14.23 -16.61
CA ILE A 37 10.62 -13.36 -17.59
C ILE A 37 10.85 -12.00 -16.93
N GLU A 38 12.11 -11.61 -16.84
CA GLU A 38 12.49 -10.28 -16.34
C GLU A 38 11.97 -9.18 -17.27
N LEU A 39 11.28 -8.20 -16.69
CA LEU A 39 10.84 -7.00 -17.38
C LEU A 39 11.79 -5.85 -17.12
N ARG A 40 12.16 -5.65 -15.84
CA ARG A 40 13.04 -4.56 -15.40
C ARG A 40 13.80 -4.91 -14.14
N ASN A 41 14.97 -4.30 -14.01
CA ASN A 41 15.75 -4.21 -12.80
C ASN A 41 15.94 -2.75 -12.40
N TYR A 42 15.89 -2.49 -11.10
CA TYR A 42 16.10 -1.18 -10.51
C TYR A 42 17.08 -1.31 -9.36
N SER A 43 17.90 -0.28 -9.14
CA SER A 43 18.68 -0.13 -7.90
C SER A 43 18.24 1.17 -7.25
N LEU A 44 17.51 1.05 -6.15
CA LEU A 44 16.87 2.18 -5.47
C LEU A 44 17.42 2.35 -4.06
N ASN A 45 17.61 3.59 -3.64
CA ASN A 45 17.85 3.91 -2.23
C ASN A 45 16.54 4.11 -1.47
N LYS A 46 16.64 4.31 -0.16
CA LYS A 46 15.50 4.54 0.71
C LYS A 46 14.73 5.78 0.26
N MET A 47 13.39 5.68 0.27
CA MET A 47 12.46 6.73 -0.18
C MET A 47 12.63 7.13 -1.66
N GLN A 48 13.10 6.21 -2.50
CA GLN A 48 13.09 6.37 -3.96
C GLN A 48 12.04 5.46 -4.59
N ALA A 49 11.53 5.90 -5.74
CA ALA A 49 10.56 5.15 -6.51
C ALA A 49 11.08 4.82 -7.92
N ALA A 50 10.46 3.81 -8.53
CA ALA A 50 10.61 3.48 -9.93
C ALA A 50 9.26 3.08 -10.52
N ASP A 51 9.09 3.38 -11.81
CA ASP A 51 7.86 3.10 -12.53
C ASP A 51 8.14 2.15 -13.71
N TRP A 52 7.15 1.31 -13.98
CA TRP A 52 7.01 0.58 -15.23
C TRP A 52 5.65 0.90 -15.82
N VAL A 53 5.63 1.50 -17.01
CA VAL A 53 4.42 1.93 -17.71
C VAL A 53 4.43 1.26 -19.08
N GLY A 54 3.52 0.31 -19.32
CA GLY A 54 3.50 -0.53 -20.52
C GLY A 54 3.64 0.25 -21.85
N ARG A 55 3.05 1.45 -21.92
CA ARG A 55 3.16 2.36 -23.08
C ARG A 55 4.61 2.69 -23.46
N ASN A 56 5.51 2.77 -22.47
CA ASN A 56 6.94 3.05 -22.69
C ASN A 56 7.73 1.82 -23.18
N PHE A 57 7.04 0.69 -23.35
CA PHE A 57 7.63 -0.62 -23.65
C PHE A 57 6.97 -1.25 -24.86
N SER A 58 6.86 -0.51 -25.96
CA SER A 58 6.17 -0.97 -27.17
C SER A 58 4.70 -1.31 -26.91
N ASN A 59 4.03 -0.48 -26.09
CA ASN A 59 2.64 -0.72 -25.65
C ASN A 59 2.45 -2.11 -25.02
N ALA A 60 3.40 -2.53 -24.19
CA ALA A 60 3.38 -3.82 -23.52
C ALA A 60 2.18 -3.93 -22.58
N THR A 61 1.48 -5.05 -22.70
CA THR A 61 0.37 -5.46 -21.83
C THR A 61 0.38 -6.98 -21.73
N PHE A 62 0.25 -7.52 -20.52
CA PHE A 62 0.34 -8.94 -20.26
C PHE A 62 -0.81 -9.40 -19.37
N ASN A 63 -1.59 -10.36 -19.86
CA ASN A 63 -2.56 -11.10 -19.03
C ASN A 63 -1.83 -12.18 -18.23
N THR A 64 -1.18 -11.80 -17.13
CA THR A 64 -0.36 -12.71 -16.34
C THR A 64 -0.17 -12.23 -14.90
N VAL A 65 0.44 -13.10 -14.09
CA VAL A 65 0.93 -12.76 -12.76
C VAL A 65 2.31 -12.12 -12.87
N PHE A 66 2.48 -11.03 -12.16
CA PHE A 66 3.76 -10.36 -11.97
C PHE A 66 4.38 -10.77 -10.64
N ARG A 67 5.71 -10.74 -10.57
CA ARG A 67 6.45 -10.90 -9.33
C ARG A 67 7.40 -9.74 -9.16
N ILE A 68 7.49 -9.25 -7.93
CA ILE A 68 8.60 -8.42 -7.48
C ILE A 68 9.43 -9.17 -6.46
N THR A 69 10.74 -9.17 -6.70
CA THR A 69 11.78 -9.59 -5.75
C THR A 69 12.71 -8.41 -5.47
N CYS A 70 13.29 -8.37 -4.29
CA CYS A 70 14.26 -7.35 -3.91
C CYS A 70 15.40 -7.98 -3.10
N THR A 71 16.45 -7.23 -2.79
CA THR A 71 17.57 -7.74 -1.99
C THR A 71 17.06 -8.41 -0.70
N PRO A 72 17.53 -9.62 -0.34
CA PRO A 72 17.05 -10.31 0.86
C PRO A 72 17.10 -9.43 2.11
N GLY A 73 15.99 -9.41 2.85
CA GLY A 73 15.83 -8.60 4.07
C GLY A 73 15.43 -7.14 3.83
N LYS A 74 15.33 -6.67 2.57
CA LYS A 74 14.85 -5.33 2.24
C LYS A 74 13.38 -5.33 1.84
N ARG A 75 12.78 -4.16 1.83
CA ARG A 75 11.34 -3.94 1.72
C ARG A 75 11.04 -3.00 0.57
N VAL A 76 9.93 -3.29 -0.09
CA VAL A 76 9.34 -2.49 -1.16
C VAL A 76 7.84 -2.44 -0.99
N SER A 77 7.23 -1.34 -1.41
CA SER A 77 5.79 -1.25 -1.66
C SER A 77 5.54 -1.19 -3.15
N VAL A 78 4.43 -1.76 -3.59
CA VAL A 78 4.02 -1.76 -4.99
C VAL A 78 2.62 -1.21 -5.08
N PHE A 79 2.43 -0.35 -6.07
CA PHE A 79 1.14 0.21 -6.42
C PHE A 79 0.88 -0.08 -7.89
N GLU A 80 -0.27 -0.69 -8.15
CA GLU A 80 -0.71 -1.10 -9.48
C GLU A 80 -1.82 -0.19 -9.98
N GLY A 81 -1.90 -0.04 -11.30
CA GLY A 81 -3.06 0.55 -11.93
C GLY A 81 -2.92 0.67 -13.43
N ASN A 82 -3.86 1.40 -14.02
CA ASN A 82 -3.93 1.71 -15.43
C ASN A 82 -4.36 3.18 -15.58
N TRP A 83 -4.09 3.77 -16.73
CA TRP A 83 -4.55 5.12 -17.08
C TRP A 83 -3.97 6.30 -16.29
N PHE A 84 -3.00 6.12 -15.38
CA PHE A 84 -2.42 7.29 -14.70
C PHE A 84 -1.43 8.03 -15.61
N GLU A 85 -0.41 7.36 -16.12
CA GLU A 85 0.55 7.93 -17.09
C GLU A 85 0.06 7.85 -18.54
N THR A 86 -0.90 6.96 -18.77
CA THR A 86 -1.47 6.68 -20.08
C THR A 86 -2.76 7.42 -20.39
N GLY A 87 -3.38 8.05 -19.37
CA GLY A 87 -4.58 8.86 -19.48
C GLY A 87 -4.30 10.36 -19.56
N SER A 88 -5.24 11.17 -19.07
CA SER A 88 -5.13 12.62 -18.97
C SER A 88 -5.77 13.13 -17.67
N PRO A 89 -5.43 14.34 -17.19
CA PRO A 89 -6.16 14.94 -16.08
C PRO A 89 -7.68 14.94 -16.34
N GLY A 90 -8.43 14.47 -15.35
CA GLY A 90 -9.88 14.35 -15.39
C GLY A 90 -10.42 13.06 -16.02
N THR A 91 -9.58 12.04 -16.29
CA THR A 91 -10.04 10.77 -16.88
C THR A 91 -9.75 9.53 -16.03
N SER A 92 -8.88 9.66 -15.05
CA SER A 92 -8.35 8.53 -14.28
C SER A 92 -8.79 8.67 -12.83
N ASP A 93 -9.06 7.55 -12.17
CA ASP A 93 -9.57 7.51 -10.80
C ASP A 93 -8.67 6.63 -9.93
N MET A 94 -8.39 7.10 -8.72
CA MET A 94 -7.69 6.37 -7.69
C MET A 94 -8.30 6.70 -6.34
N GLY A 95 -8.41 5.70 -5.47
CA GLY A 95 -8.76 5.87 -4.07
C GLY A 95 -8.10 4.77 -3.23
N THR A 96 -6.94 5.06 -2.66
CA THR A 96 -6.14 4.05 -1.95
C THR A 96 -5.47 4.58 -0.70
N MET A 97 -5.33 3.73 0.32
CA MET A 97 -4.43 4.00 1.43
C MET A 97 -2.99 3.79 1.02
N VAL A 98 -2.13 4.70 1.45
CA VAL A 98 -0.69 4.62 1.22
C VAL A 98 -0.05 3.82 2.35
N SER A 99 0.78 2.85 2.00
CA SER A 99 1.60 2.13 2.98
C SER A 99 2.66 3.06 3.58
N ALA A 100 2.81 3.03 4.90
CA ALA A 100 3.90 3.72 5.59
C ALA A 100 5.24 2.98 5.40
N GLU A 101 6.36 3.69 5.61
CA GLU A 101 7.73 3.14 5.55
C GLU A 101 7.93 1.90 6.45
N ASN A 102 7.17 1.79 7.54
CA ASN A 102 7.22 0.66 8.46
C ASN A 102 6.41 -0.57 7.96
N GLY A 103 5.78 -0.49 6.78
CA GLY A 103 4.97 -1.58 6.21
C GLY A 103 3.56 -1.69 6.78
N THR A 104 3.07 -0.68 7.51
CA THR A 104 1.74 -0.68 8.13
C THR A 104 0.83 0.39 7.52
N THR A 105 -0.44 0.43 7.94
CA THR A 105 -1.42 1.44 7.51
C THR A 105 -1.22 2.81 8.17
N SER A 106 -0.43 2.90 9.25
CA SER A 106 -0.17 4.12 10.00
C SER A 106 1.30 4.26 10.36
N GLY A 107 1.89 5.40 10.06
CA GLY A 107 3.31 5.65 10.31
C GLY A 107 3.69 7.11 10.15
N THR A 108 4.99 7.37 10.15
CA THR A 108 5.54 8.74 10.16
C THR A 108 6.15 9.16 8.83
N ARG A 109 6.25 8.23 7.87
CA ARG A 109 6.87 8.46 6.57
C ARG A 109 6.13 7.72 5.47
N PHE A 110 5.84 8.42 4.38
CA PHE A 110 5.17 7.89 3.20
C PHE A 110 5.83 8.42 1.94
N LEU A 111 5.85 7.60 0.90
CA LEU A 111 6.18 7.98 -0.46
C LEU A 111 4.98 7.60 -1.34
N THR A 112 4.36 8.57 -1.98
CA THR A 112 3.08 8.35 -2.68
C THR A 112 3.09 9.01 -4.04
N TYR A 113 2.61 8.28 -5.05
CA TYR A 113 2.42 8.79 -6.40
C TYR A 113 1.10 9.54 -6.49
N MET A 114 1.12 10.80 -6.88
CA MET A 114 -0.08 11.59 -7.10
C MET A 114 -0.63 11.31 -8.50
N ALA A 115 -1.81 10.67 -8.55
CA ALA A 115 -2.53 10.46 -9.80
C ALA A 115 -2.91 11.80 -10.47
N PRO A 116 -3.07 11.83 -11.81
CA PRO A 116 -3.47 13.04 -12.53
C PRO A 116 -4.72 13.66 -11.92
N PRO A 117 -4.77 14.99 -11.71
CA PRO A 117 -5.91 15.65 -11.11
C PRO A 117 -7.25 15.33 -11.77
N GLY A 118 -8.26 14.96 -10.97
CA GLY A 118 -9.62 14.63 -11.39
C GLY A 118 -10.50 15.87 -11.57
N ASN A 119 -11.67 15.76 -12.21
CA ASN A 119 -12.55 16.90 -12.48
C ASN A 119 -13.47 17.19 -11.27
N GLU A 120 -13.20 18.27 -10.53
CA GLU A 120 -13.91 18.59 -9.29
C GLU A 120 -14.72 19.90 -9.37
N ALA A 121 -15.40 20.09 -10.51
CA ALA A 121 -16.16 21.31 -10.78
C ALA A 121 -17.30 21.55 -9.77
N ASN A 122 -17.93 20.48 -9.27
CA ASN A 122 -19.09 20.50 -8.38
C ASN A 122 -18.82 19.84 -7.01
N VAL A 123 -17.58 19.43 -6.72
CA VAL A 123 -17.22 18.85 -5.43
C VAL A 123 -17.13 19.98 -4.40
N ILE A 124 -17.90 19.88 -3.32
CA ILE A 124 -17.92 20.87 -2.24
C ILE A 124 -16.76 20.61 -1.29
N ASN A 125 -15.91 21.62 -1.11
CA ASN A 125 -14.89 21.60 -0.07
C ASN A 125 -15.57 21.69 1.31
N PRO A 126 -15.45 20.66 2.16
CA PRO A 126 -16.15 20.60 3.44
C PRO A 126 -15.66 21.64 4.45
N PHE A 127 -14.46 22.21 4.26
CA PHE A 127 -13.88 23.21 5.16
C PHE A 127 -14.30 24.64 4.81
N THR A 128 -14.68 24.91 3.55
CA THR A 128 -15.07 26.25 3.10
C THR A 128 -16.54 26.37 2.72
N GLY A 129 -17.22 25.24 2.50
CA GLY A 129 -18.60 25.19 2.02
C GLY A 129 -18.77 25.62 0.55
N LYS A 130 -17.67 25.81 -0.18
CA LYS A 130 -17.67 26.23 -1.60
C LYS A 130 -17.21 25.07 -2.48
N ALA A 131 -17.67 25.05 -3.73
CA ALA A 131 -17.15 24.12 -4.72
C ALA A 131 -15.65 24.37 -4.95
N PHE A 132 -14.87 23.31 -5.16
CA PHE A 132 -13.47 23.42 -5.59
C PHE A 132 -13.37 24.10 -6.96
N GLY A 133 -14.23 23.73 -7.91
CA GLY A 133 -14.39 24.43 -9.18
C GLY A 133 -13.19 24.27 -10.14
N GLN A 134 -12.34 23.27 -9.92
CA GLN A 134 -11.11 23.05 -10.67
C GLN A 134 -10.72 21.56 -10.65
N ARG A 135 -9.58 21.20 -11.25
CA ARG A 135 -9.04 19.84 -11.18
C ARG A 135 -8.06 19.68 -10.05
N LEU A 136 -8.24 18.63 -9.24
CA LEU A 136 -7.44 18.39 -8.04
C LEU A 136 -7.01 16.92 -7.90
N THR A 137 -5.92 16.72 -7.18
CA THR A 137 -5.48 15.42 -6.64
C THR A 137 -5.18 15.61 -5.15
N HIS A 138 -5.52 14.63 -4.34
CA HIS A 138 -5.70 14.76 -2.88
C HIS A 138 -4.89 13.73 -2.10
N LEU A 139 -4.35 14.18 -0.98
CA LEU A 139 -3.85 13.38 0.13
C LEU A 139 -4.64 13.74 1.38
N TYR A 140 -5.56 12.86 1.75
CA TYR A 140 -6.22 12.94 3.05
C TYR A 140 -5.32 12.32 4.11
N ILE A 141 -4.95 13.12 5.10
CA ILE A 141 -4.02 12.71 6.15
C ILE A 141 -4.78 12.70 7.47
N PHE A 142 -4.94 11.54 8.06
CA PHE A 142 -5.76 11.29 9.25
C PHE A 142 -4.87 11.11 10.48
N ALA A 143 -5.10 11.90 11.53
CA ALA A 143 -4.33 11.85 12.76
C ALA A 143 -5.19 11.37 13.94
N LYS A 144 -4.78 10.28 14.61
CA LYS A 144 -5.44 9.83 15.84
C LYS A 144 -5.11 10.73 17.02
N GLU A 145 -3.83 11.02 17.25
CA GLU A 145 -3.33 11.77 18.42
C GLU A 145 -2.98 13.25 18.12
N GLY A 146 -3.31 13.71 16.91
CA GLY A 146 -2.80 14.95 16.34
C GLY A 146 -1.36 14.79 15.83
N ALA A 147 -0.93 15.61 14.88
CA ALA A 147 0.40 15.52 14.28
C ALA A 147 0.83 16.84 13.64
N THR A 148 2.13 17.10 13.62
CA THR A 148 2.77 18.06 12.72
C THR A 148 3.22 17.31 11.47
N VAL A 149 2.79 17.79 10.31
CA VAL A 149 3.00 17.13 9.03
C VAL A 149 3.76 18.05 8.09
N THR A 150 4.74 17.51 7.37
CA THR A 150 5.39 18.17 6.24
C THR A 150 5.20 17.31 5.00
N VAL A 151 4.65 17.92 3.95
CA VAL A 151 4.51 17.30 2.62
C VAL A 151 5.43 18.03 1.66
N LYS A 152 6.24 17.27 0.92
CA LYS A 152 7.20 17.81 -0.05
C LYS A 152 7.25 16.98 -1.32
N ASP A 153 7.63 17.56 -2.45
CA ASP A 153 7.91 16.78 -3.66
C ASP A 153 9.14 15.88 -3.44
N ALA A 154 9.05 14.65 -3.93
CA ALA A 154 10.06 13.63 -3.64
C ALA A 154 11.36 13.84 -4.40
N TYR A 155 11.26 14.25 -5.68
CA TYR A 155 12.41 14.32 -6.57
C TYR A 155 13.38 15.45 -6.18
N SER A 156 12.88 16.66 -5.96
CA SER A 156 13.71 17.80 -5.56
C SER A 156 13.86 17.94 -4.04
N ASN A 157 13.22 17.04 -3.27
CA ASN A 157 13.16 17.07 -1.81
C ASN A 157 12.60 18.40 -1.27
N GLY A 158 11.57 18.93 -1.94
CA GLY A 158 10.82 20.10 -1.50
C GLY A 158 11.26 21.44 -2.09
N ALA A 159 12.04 21.45 -3.17
CA ALA A 159 12.37 22.69 -3.87
C ALA A 159 11.17 23.22 -4.69
N GLU A 160 10.40 22.33 -5.31
CA GLU A 160 9.21 22.68 -6.09
C GLU A 160 7.97 22.83 -5.21
N LEU A 161 7.85 22.00 -4.17
CA LEU A 161 6.71 22.01 -3.27
C LEU A 161 7.13 21.57 -1.87
N LYS A 162 6.89 22.43 -0.88
CA LYS A 162 7.01 22.07 0.54
C LYS A 162 5.98 22.83 1.37
N ARG A 163 5.14 22.12 2.11
CA ARG A 163 4.18 22.71 3.04
C ARG A 163 4.17 21.96 4.36
N SER A 164 4.02 22.70 5.46
CA SER A 164 3.88 22.12 6.80
C SER A 164 2.60 22.65 7.45
N PHE A 165 1.92 21.78 8.20
CA PHE A 165 0.67 22.08 8.89
C PHE A 165 0.50 21.16 10.10
N THR A 166 -0.42 21.52 10.98
CA THR A 166 -0.79 20.70 12.13
C THR A 166 -2.20 20.14 11.96
N ILE A 167 -2.38 18.91 12.42
CA ILE A 167 -3.67 18.22 12.47
C ILE A 167 -4.01 18.02 13.94
N GLY A 168 -5.21 18.41 14.35
CA GLY A 168 -5.72 18.10 15.68
C GLY A 168 -5.96 16.60 15.88
N ALA A 169 -6.08 16.17 17.14
CA ALA A 169 -6.46 14.79 17.45
C ALA A 169 -7.83 14.45 16.86
N GLU A 170 -7.95 13.24 16.32
CA GLU A 170 -9.16 12.73 15.64
C GLU A 170 -9.66 13.60 14.49
N ARG A 171 -8.74 14.32 13.83
CA ARG A 171 -9.01 15.14 12.65
C ARG A 171 -8.23 14.63 11.45
N TYR A 172 -8.58 15.18 10.29
CA TYR A 172 -7.82 15.00 9.08
C TYR A 172 -7.49 16.36 8.45
N TYR A 173 -6.50 16.35 7.57
CA TYR A 173 -6.20 17.46 6.68
C TYR A 173 -6.33 16.99 5.23
N ASP A 174 -6.97 17.79 4.40
CA ASP A 174 -7.04 17.57 2.96
C ASP A 174 -5.92 18.36 2.28
N PHE A 175 -4.82 17.66 1.97
CA PHE A 175 -3.73 18.23 1.20
C PHE A 175 -4.00 17.99 -0.28
N TYR A 176 -4.21 19.03 -1.07
CA TYR A 176 -4.46 18.88 -2.50
C TYR A 176 -3.46 19.66 -3.35
N LEU A 177 -3.30 19.19 -4.60
CA LEU A 177 -2.59 19.89 -5.66
C LEU A 177 -3.56 20.26 -6.78
N THR A 178 -3.46 21.49 -7.24
CA THR A 178 -4.03 21.92 -8.52
C THR A 178 -3.29 21.27 -9.68
N GLU A 179 -3.90 21.27 -10.88
CA GLU A 179 -3.24 20.78 -12.09
C GLU A 179 -1.88 21.45 -12.35
N THR A 180 -1.75 22.74 -12.05
CA THR A 180 -0.49 23.47 -12.18
C THR A 180 0.57 22.97 -11.20
N GLU A 181 0.21 22.79 -9.93
CA GLU A 181 1.15 22.33 -8.90
C GLU A 181 1.58 20.87 -9.14
N TRP A 182 0.64 20.03 -9.57
CA TRP A 182 0.93 18.66 -9.98
C TRP A 182 1.87 18.61 -11.18
N LYS A 183 1.66 19.46 -12.20
CA LYS A 183 2.60 19.62 -13.31
C LYS A 183 3.97 20.06 -12.85
N ASN A 184 4.09 21.01 -11.92
CA ASN A 184 5.38 21.49 -11.45
C ASN A 184 6.23 20.38 -10.82
N ILE A 185 5.63 19.51 -10.00
CA ILE A 185 6.32 18.35 -9.43
C ILE A 185 6.54 17.22 -10.45
N TYR A 186 5.97 17.35 -11.65
CA TYR A 186 6.12 16.44 -12.76
C TYR A 186 6.71 17.16 -13.98
N ASN A 187 7.94 17.70 -13.83
CA ASN A 187 8.76 18.39 -14.84
C ASN A 187 8.11 19.59 -15.57
N GLY A 188 6.97 20.09 -15.09
CA GLY A 188 6.19 21.14 -15.72
C GLY A 188 5.33 20.69 -16.91
N THR A 189 5.54 19.48 -17.44
CA THR A 189 4.83 19.00 -18.66
C THR A 189 3.78 17.96 -18.37
N ALA A 190 3.80 17.32 -17.19
CA ALA A 190 2.95 16.17 -16.88
C ALA A 190 3.09 15.02 -17.89
N THR A 191 4.32 14.80 -18.36
CA THR A 191 4.66 13.68 -19.23
C THR A 191 5.83 12.92 -18.64
N ASN A 192 5.94 11.65 -19.01
CA ASN A 192 6.99 10.76 -18.51
C ASN A 192 8.40 11.02 -19.08
N VAL A 193 8.60 12.20 -19.70
CA VAL A 193 9.89 12.67 -20.18
C VAL A 193 10.75 13.12 -18.99
N GLY A 194 11.98 12.62 -18.90
CA GLY A 194 12.86 12.95 -17.77
C GLY A 194 12.61 12.11 -16.52
N PRO A 195 13.43 12.30 -15.47
CA PRO A 195 13.41 11.49 -14.25
C PRO A 195 12.33 11.91 -13.24
N GLU A 196 11.77 13.11 -13.34
CA GLU A 196 10.76 13.61 -12.41
C GLU A 196 9.47 12.82 -12.54
N ARG A 197 8.88 12.44 -11.41
CA ARG A 197 7.58 11.79 -11.32
C ARG A 197 6.81 12.44 -10.17
N PRO A 198 5.47 12.54 -10.23
CA PRO A 198 4.65 13.30 -9.28
C PRO A 198 4.53 12.57 -7.93
N TYR A 199 5.65 12.28 -7.29
CA TYR A 199 5.69 11.67 -5.98
C TYR A 199 5.79 12.73 -4.88
N LEU A 200 5.04 12.52 -3.80
CA LEU A 200 5.15 13.30 -2.57
C LEU A 200 5.74 12.45 -1.45
N LEU A 201 6.61 13.09 -0.66
CA LEU A 201 7.08 12.62 0.63
C LEU A 201 6.24 13.27 1.72
N VAL A 202 5.61 12.43 2.55
CA VAL A 202 4.89 12.87 3.76
C VAL A 202 5.73 12.47 4.96
N GLU A 203 6.09 13.44 5.79
CA GLU A 203 6.87 13.25 7.02
C GLU A 203 6.08 13.83 8.20
N THR A 204 5.94 13.06 9.28
CA THR A 204 5.18 13.48 10.46
C THR A 204 5.93 13.18 11.76
N ASP A 205 5.63 13.95 12.81
CA ASP A 205 6.16 13.74 14.16
C ASP A 205 5.46 12.60 14.92
N LYS A 206 4.22 12.29 14.55
CA LYS A 206 3.38 11.22 15.11
C LYS A 206 2.74 10.38 14.02
N PRO A 207 2.42 9.09 14.28
CA PRO A 207 1.79 8.24 13.29
C PRO A 207 0.46 8.80 12.76
N VAL A 208 0.33 8.82 11.43
CA VAL A 208 -0.88 9.18 10.70
C VAL A 208 -1.22 8.08 9.70
N ALA A 209 -2.43 8.06 9.17
CA ALA A 209 -2.75 7.31 7.95
C ALA A 209 -2.95 8.28 6.78
N VAL A 210 -2.58 7.85 5.58
CA VAL A 210 -2.64 8.67 4.36
C VAL A 210 -3.48 7.95 3.32
N MET A 211 -4.49 8.64 2.80
CA MET A 211 -5.27 8.20 1.64
C MET A 211 -4.96 9.11 0.46
N ASN A 212 -4.63 8.50 -0.67
CA ASN A 212 -4.41 9.21 -1.93
C ASN A 212 -5.59 8.99 -2.86
N THR A 213 -6.11 10.08 -3.40
CA THR A 213 -7.28 10.05 -4.28
C THR A 213 -7.27 11.22 -5.24
N ASN A 214 -7.89 11.04 -6.40
CA ASN A 214 -8.22 12.11 -7.33
C ASN A 214 -9.68 11.88 -7.73
N PHE A 215 -10.59 12.75 -7.30
CA PHE A 215 -12.00 12.46 -7.50
C PHE A 215 -12.36 12.63 -8.97
N ASN A 216 -12.86 11.57 -9.59
CA ASN A 216 -13.52 11.60 -10.87
C ASN A 216 -14.75 10.67 -10.83
N ASP A 217 -15.41 10.44 -11.96
CA ASP A 217 -16.79 9.98 -12.08
C ASP A 217 -17.07 8.55 -11.60
N ASN A 218 -16.04 7.74 -11.28
CA ASN A 218 -16.20 6.40 -10.72
C ASN A 218 -15.05 6.05 -9.76
N TRP A 219 -15.33 5.78 -8.48
CA TRP A 219 -14.27 5.35 -7.55
C TRP A 219 -14.68 4.18 -6.67
N MET A 220 -13.73 3.26 -6.49
CA MET A 220 -13.72 2.29 -5.41
C MET A 220 -12.67 2.75 -4.39
N LEU A 221 -13.04 2.77 -3.11
CA LEU A 221 -12.15 3.13 -2.03
C LEU A 221 -11.65 1.87 -1.31
N TYR A 222 -10.34 1.73 -1.23
CA TYR A 222 -9.72 0.86 -0.23
C TYR A 222 -9.42 1.71 1.00
N THR A 223 -10.19 1.51 2.07
CA THR A 223 -10.03 2.22 3.35
C THR A 223 -9.11 1.46 4.29
N GLY A 224 -8.36 2.18 5.13
CA GLY A 224 -7.49 1.63 6.14
C GLY A 224 -7.56 2.45 7.42
N SER A 225 -7.05 1.88 8.51
CA SER A 225 -7.17 2.50 9.83
C SER A 225 -6.07 3.54 10.07
N SER A 226 -6.44 4.65 10.71
CA SER A 226 -5.50 5.62 11.30
C SER A 226 -4.83 5.13 12.58
N LEU A 227 -5.25 3.97 13.08
CA LEU A 227 -4.64 3.32 14.23
C LEU A 227 -3.31 2.71 13.80
N THR A 228 -2.34 2.81 14.71
CA THR A 228 -1.08 2.07 14.60
C THR A 228 -1.36 0.57 14.65
N GLN A 229 -0.50 -0.21 14.00
CA GLN A 229 -0.54 -1.66 14.12
C GLN A 229 -0.38 -2.05 15.59
N ALA A 230 -1.38 -2.72 16.15
CA ALA A 230 -1.38 -3.12 17.55
C ALA A 230 -0.54 -4.38 17.81
N PHE A 231 -0.45 -5.27 16.82
CA PHE A 231 0.29 -6.54 16.93
C PHE A 231 0.79 -7.05 15.58
N THR A 232 1.80 -7.92 15.62
CA THR A 232 2.22 -8.75 14.49
C THR A 232 1.95 -10.23 14.79
N GLN A 233 1.76 -11.03 13.76
CA GLN A 233 1.58 -12.48 13.87
C GLN A 233 2.53 -13.16 12.90
N ASN A 234 3.35 -14.08 13.41
CA ASN A 234 4.20 -14.95 12.60
C ASN A 234 3.75 -16.39 12.81
N SER A 235 3.62 -17.16 11.73
CA SER A 235 3.19 -18.54 11.81
C SER A 235 4.18 -19.45 11.10
N GLU A 236 4.49 -20.57 11.73
CA GLU A 236 5.31 -21.65 11.18
C GLU A 236 4.50 -22.94 11.18
N VAL A 237 4.75 -23.79 10.19
CA VAL A 237 4.12 -25.10 10.08
C VAL A 237 5.20 -26.17 10.10
N SER A 238 4.98 -27.26 10.84
CA SER A 238 5.95 -28.37 10.89
C SER A 238 6.14 -29.05 9.54
N GLN A 239 5.11 -29.02 8.69
CA GLN A 239 5.15 -29.49 7.31
C GLN A 239 4.06 -28.83 6.46
N SER A 240 4.35 -28.64 5.18
CA SER A 240 3.44 -28.00 4.20
C SER A 240 2.55 -28.99 3.44
N THR A 241 2.77 -30.28 3.62
CA THR A 241 1.98 -31.38 3.06
C THR A 241 1.79 -32.44 4.13
N ALA A 242 0.59 -33.02 4.21
CA ALA A 242 0.27 -34.06 5.17
C ALA A 242 -0.48 -35.20 4.47
N ILE A 243 -0.20 -36.44 4.87
CA ILE A 243 -0.97 -37.63 4.50
C ILE A 243 -1.81 -38.10 5.69
N PRO A 244 -2.81 -39.00 5.49
CA PRO A 244 -3.59 -39.51 6.61
C PRO A 244 -2.71 -40.08 7.72
N ALA A 245 -3.07 -39.77 8.97
CA ALA A 245 -2.34 -40.07 10.21
C ALA A 245 -1.13 -39.19 10.54
N ASP A 246 -0.73 -38.27 9.67
CA ASP A 246 0.25 -37.24 10.02
C ASP A 246 -0.32 -36.25 11.05
N THR A 247 0.55 -35.76 11.94
CA THR A 247 0.26 -34.62 12.80
C THR A 247 0.99 -33.39 12.29
N VAL A 248 0.25 -32.34 11.94
CA VAL A 248 0.80 -31.04 11.57
C VAL A 248 0.69 -30.10 12.76
N THR A 249 1.80 -29.47 13.14
CA THR A 249 1.83 -28.42 14.17
C THR A 249 1.89 -27.08 13.48
N VAL A 250 0.97 -26.20 13.82
CA VAL A 250 1.01 -24.78 13.45
C VAL A 250 1.37 -23.99 14.69
N THR A 251 2.55 -23.36 14.68
CA THR A 251 3.00 -22.49 15.77
C THR A 251 2.78 -21.05 15.33
N SER A 252 1.89 -20.33 15.99
CA SER A 252 1.67 -18.91 15.74
C SER A 252 2.12 -18.07 16.92
N THR A 253 3.00 -17.10 16.65
CA THR A 253 3.52 -16.15 17.62
C THR A 253 2.90 -14.79 17.37
N ILE A 254 2.12 -14.31 18.34
CA ILE A 254 1.56 -12.96 18.33
C ILE A 254 2.47 -12.05 19.15
N ASN A 255 3.05 -11.03 18.52
CA ASN A 255 3.86 -10.02 19.20
C ASN A 255 3.04 -8.73 19.34
N THR A 256 2.81 -8.32 20.58
CA THR A 256 2.12 -7.07 20.89
C THR A 256 3.12 -6.02 21.38
N GLY A 257 2.86 -4.74 21.08
CA GLY A 257 3.73 -3.64 21.54
C GLY A 257 3.59 -3.34 23.05
N SER A 258 2.57 -3.90 23.70
CA SER A 258 2.26 -3.75 25.11
C SER A 258 1.62 -5.03 25.66
N GLY A 259 1.52 -5.16 26.99
CA GLY A 259 0.85 -6.28 27.62
C GLY A 259 -0.64 -6.32 27.25
N VAL A 260 -1.15 -7.53 26.97
CA VAL A 260 -2.57 -7.78 26.70
C VAL A 260 -3.20 -8.44 27.93
N ASP A 261 -4.20 -7.78 28.52
CA ASP A 261 -4.96 -8.36 29.62
C ASP A 261 -6.05 -9.30 29.07
N LYS A 262 -6.03 -10.56 29.53
CA LYS A 262 -7.03 -11.61 29.22
C LYS A 262 -7.37 -11.73 27.72
N PRO A 263 -6.40 -12.06 26.85
CA PRO A 263 -6.67 -12.26 25.43
C PRO A 263 -7.66 -13.43 25.22
N THR A 264 -8.57 -13.26 24.27
CA THR A 264 -9.34 -14.38 23.70
C THR A 264 -8.80 -14.65 22.30
N ILE A 265 -8.43 -15.90 22.02
CA ILE A 265 -7.86 -16.31 20.73
C ILE A 265 -8.70 -17.45 20.17
N GLU A 266 -9.06 -17.33 18.90
CA GLU A 266 -9.76 -18.37 18.15
C GLU A 266 -8.93 -18.74 16.91
N VAL A 267 -8.83 -20.04 16.63
CA VAL A 267 -8.17 -20.57 15.43
C VAL A 267 -9.19 -21.42 14.70
N ILE A 268 -9.49 -21.05 13.45
CA ILE A 268 -10.42 -21.77 12.60
C ILE A 268 -9.60 -22.72 11.72
N VAL A 269 -9.85 -24.02 11.86
CA VAL A 269 -9.28 -25.06 11.01
C VAL A 269 -10.38 -25.55 10.08
N GLN A 270 -10.14 -25.44 8.77
CA GLN A 270 -11.09 -25.88 7.73
C GLN A 270 -11.10 -27.41 7.59
N ASP A 271 -12.10 -27.94 6.87
CA ASP A 271 -12.28 -29.37 6.61
C ASP A 271 -11.02 -30.03 6.04
N GLY A 272 -10.87 -31.33 6.33
CA GLY A 272 -9.73 -32.16 5.89
C GLY A 272 -8.65 -32.37 6.95
N LEU A 273 -8.71 -31.66 8.07
CA LEU A 273 -7.85 -31.85 9.24
C LEU A 273 -8.71 -32.01 10.50
N LYS A 274 -8.22 -32.82 11.45
CA LYS A 274 -8.81 -32.92 12.79
C LYS A 274 -7.89 -32.25 13.80
N VAL A 275 -8.42 -31.30 14.57
CA VAL A 275 -7.65 -30.65 15.64
C VAL A 275 -7.54 -31.62 16.82
N VAL A 276 -6.32 -32.04 17.14
CA VAL A 276 -6.04 -32.98 18.23
C VAL A 276 -5.55 -32.28 19.50
N GLU A 277 -4.94 -31.11 19.37
CA GLU A 277 -4.45 -30.30 20.48
C GLU A 277 -4.49 -28.81 20.12
N SER A 278 -4.76 -27.97 21.11
CA SER A 278 -4.65 -26.52 21.02
C SER A 278 -4.08 -26.00 22.35
N THR A 279 -3.01 -25.22 22.28
CA THR A 279 -2.37 -24.61 23.44
C THR A 279 -1.98 -23.17 23.14
N ILE A 280 -1.97 -22.34 24.18
CA ILE A 280 -1.35 -21.02 24.17
C ILE A 280 -0.24 -21.00 25.21
N THR A 281 0.93 -20.55 24.81
CA THR A 281 2.08 -20.34 25.68
C THR A 281 2.27 -18.84 25.89
N ASN A 282 2.14 -18.40 27.14
CA ASN A 282 2.32 -17.00 27.52
C ASN A 282 3.81 -16.61 27.59
N PRO A 283 4.15 -15.31 27.62
CA PRO A 283 5.54 -14.85 27.76
C PRO A 283 6.27 -15.34 29.01
N ASP A 284 5.54 -15.66 30.08
CA ASP A 284 6.07 -16.26 31.31
C ASP A 284 6.21 -17.80 31.24
N SER A 285 6.05 -18.37 30.04
CA SER A 285 6.06 -19.81 29.76
C SER A 285 4.90 -20.61 30.37
N THR A 286 3.88 -19.96 30.93
CA THR A 286 2.67 -20.66 31.34
C THR A 286 1.88 -21.15 30.12
N ILE A 287 1.35 -22.37 30.20
CA ILE A 287 0.63 -23.01 29.10
C ILE A 287 -0.83 -23.19 29.49
N HIS A 288 -1.74 -22.73 28.63
CA HIS A 288 -3.17 -23.01 28.75
C HIS A 288 -3.64 -23.88 27.59
N LYS A 289 -4.48 -24.87 27.89
CA LYS A 289 -5.14 -25.67 26.86
C LYS A 289 -6.36 -24.91 26.31
N GLY A 290 -6.46 -24.86 24.99
CA GLY A 290 -7.63 -24.34 24.29
C GLY A 290 -8.82 -25.29 24.40
N THR A 291 -10.01 -24.76 24.13
CA THR A 291 -11.21 -25.58 23.91
C THR A 291 -11.32 -25.88 22.41
N ILE A 292 -11.48 -27.15 22.05
CA ILE A 292 -11.67 -27.56 20.65
C ILE A 292 -13.16 -27.81 20.45
N THR A 293 -13.76 -27.05 19.53
CA THR A 293 -15.15 -27.22 19.12
C THR A 293 -15.17 -27.67 17.66
N GLU A 294 -15.73 -28.83 17.39
CA GLU A 294 -15.97 -29.30 16.02
C GLU A 294 -17.37 -28.85 15.58
N GLU A 295 -17.47 -28.06 14.52
CA GLU A 295 -18.76 -27.76 13.90
C GLU A 295 -19.25 -28.97 13.09
N ALA A 296 -20.57 -29.21 13.12
CA ALA A 296 -21.16 -30.27 12.30
C ALA A 296 -20.90 -29.96 10.82
N THR A 297 -20.43 -30.97 10.08
CA THR A 297 -20.16 -30.87 8.64
C THR A 297 -21.40 -30.32 7.94
N LYS A 298 -21.27 -29.18 7.25
CA LYS A 298 -22.33 -28.68 6.38
C LYS A 298 -22.46 -29.67 5.22
N LEU A 299 -23.50 -30.50 5.24
CA LEU A 299 -23.93 -31.25 4.07
C LEU A 299 -24.34 -30.22 3.02
N TRP A 300 -23.55 -30.13 1.95
CA TRP A 300 -23.88 -29.38 0.74
C TRP A 300 -25.00 -30.08 -0.01
#